data_AF-A0A139QZW6-F1
#
_entry.id   AF-A0A139QZW6-F1
#
_cell.length_a   1.000
_cell.length_b   1.000
_cell.length_c   1.000
_cell.angle_alpha   90.00
_cell.angle_beta   90.00
_cell.angle_gamma   90.00
#
_symmetry.space_group_name_H-M   'P 1'
#
loop_
_entity.id
_entity.type
_entity.pdbx_description
1 polymer ?
#
loop_
_entity_poly.entity_id
_entity_poly.type
_entity_poly.pdbx_seq_one_letter_code
_entity_poly.pdbx_strand_id
1 'polypeptide(L)'
;MADEGKVLGSWVDLREGDSFGHVYQTVIDASKGIFVPRGVANGFQVLSDKVAYSYLVNDYWALELKPKYAFVNYADPTLGIKWENLEAAEVSEADKNHPLLKDVKPLSKEDL
;
A
#
# COMPACT_ATOMS: atom_id res chain seq x y z
N MET A 1 12.97 -19.72 14.60
CA MET A 1 13.00 -19.74 13.13
C MET A 1 12.41 -18.43 12.66
N ALA A 2 13.01 -17.77 11.67
CA ALA A 2 12.31 -16.67 10.99
C ALA A 2 10.97 -17.21 10.49
N ASP A 3 9.91 -16.41 10.53
CA ASP A 3 8.60 -16.93 10.13
C ASP A 3 8.65 -17.41 8.66
N GLU A 4 7.88 -18.44 8.33
CA GLU A 4 7.71 -18.88 6.94
C GLU A 4 6.66 -18.00 6.22
N GLY A 5 6.40 -16.82 6.77
CA GLY A 5 5.36 -15.91 6.33
C GLY A 5 5.72 -15.26 5.00
N LYS A 6 4.71 -15.11 4.13
CA LYS A 6 4.87 -14.46 2.83
C LYS A 6 3.72 -13.52 2.56
N VAL A 7 4.05 -12.38 1.97
CA VAL A 7 3.06 -11.42 1.47
C VAL A 7 3.37 -11.02 0.04
N LEU A 8 2.34 -10.72 -0.73
CA LEU A 8 2.46 -9.94 -1.97
C LEU A 8 2.40 -8.46 -1.60
N GLY A 9 3.56 -7.82 -1.48
CA GLY A 9 3.65 -6.37 -1.31
C GLY A 9 3.28 -5.67 -2.62
N SER A 10 2.44 -4.64 -2.53
CA SER A 10 1.99 -3.83 -3.66
C SER A 10 2.06 -2.35 -3.30
N TRP A 11 2.65 -1.55 -4.18
CA TRP A 11 2.82 -0.12 -3.98
C TRP A 11 2.28 0.66 -5.15
N VAL A 12 1.71 1.82 -4.86
CA VAL A 12 1.23 2.79 -5.85
C VAL A 12 1.82 4.15 -5.53
N ASP A 13 2.51 4.76 -6.49
CA ASP A 13 3.03 6.10 -6.30
C ASP A 13 1.89 7.13 -6.37
N LEU A 14 1.62 7.84 -5.27
CA LEU A 14 0.58 8.87 -5.19
C LEU A 14 1.16 10.29 -5.18
N ARG A 15 2.46 10.43 -5.45
CA ARG A 15 3.15 11.73 -5.51
C ARG A 15 2.81 12.43 -6.83
N GLU A 16 2.70 13.75 -6.78
CA GLU A 16 2.59 14.58 -7.97
C GLU A 16 3.84 14.41 -8.86
N GLY A 17 3.61 14.20 -10.16
CA GLY A 17 4.66 14.08 -11.16
C GLY A 17 4.43 12.92 -12.13
N ASP A 18 5.44 12.66 -12.96
CA ASP A 18 5.35 11.70 -14.07
C ASP A 18 5.15 10.25 -13.60
N SER A 19 5.45 9.94 -12.34
CA SER A 19 5.29 8.60 -11.77
C SER A 19 3.96 8.37 -11.05
N PHE A 20 3.05 9.36 -11.00
CA PHE A 20 1.75 9.18 -10.36
C PHE A 20 0.99 7.99 -10.96
N GLY A 21 0.53 7.08 -10.10
CA GLY A 21 -0.14 5.85 -10.48
C GLY A 21 0.79 4.71 -10.88
N HIS A 22 2.12 4.89 -10.86
CA HIS A 22 3.05 3.79 -11.10
C HIS A 22 2.93 2.72 -10.01
N VAL A 23 2.96 1.46 -10.44
CA VAL A 23 2.75 0.30 -9.58
C VAL A 23 4.00 -0.56 -9.54
N TYR A 24 4.29 -1.11 -8.36
CA TYR A 24 5.27 -2.18 -8.18
C TYR A 24 4.66 -3.29 -7.31
N GLN A 25 4.96 -4.54 -7.64
CA GLN A 25 4.58 -5.71 -6.84
C GLN A 25 5.76 -6.67 -6.67
N THR A 26 5.93 -7.23 -5.47
CA THR A 26 6.88 -8.31 -5.24
C THR A 26 6.48 -9.15 -4.03
N VAL A 27 6.83 -10.42 -4.03
CA VAL A 27 6.69 -11.27 -2.84
C VAL A 27 7.75 -10.86 -1.81
N ILE A 28 7.33 -10.66 -0.57
CA ILE A 28 8.19 -10.37 0.57
C ILE A 28 8.10 -11.55 1.54
N ASP A 29 9.26 -12.04 1.95
CA ASP A 29 9.45 -12.96 3.07
C ASP A 29 10.54 -12.39 4.00
N ALA A 30 10.92 -13.13 5.03
CA ALA A 30 11.92 -12.68 6.00
C ALA A 30 13.31 -12.32 5.41
N SER A 31 13.61 -12.69 4.16
CA SER A 31 14.87 -12.37 3.47
C SER A 31 14.86 -11.04 2.71
N LYS A 32 13.69 -10.38 2.57
CA LYS A 32 13.53 -9.18 1.75
C LYS A 32 12.98 -8.01 2.57
N GLY A 33 13.71 -6.90 2.58
CA GLY A 33 13.24 -5.62 3.10
C GLY A 33 12.88 -4.65 1.98
N ILE A 34 11.88 -3.80 2.18
CA ILE A 34 11.49 -2.75 1.24
C ILE A 34 11.52 -1.40 1.97
N PHE A 35 12.21 -0.44 1.37
CA PHE A 35 12.13 0.96 1.77
C PHE A 35 11.05 1.65 0.93
N VAL A 36 10.06 2.25 1.60
CA VAL A 36 8.94 2.94 0.96
C VAL A 36 9.02 4.42 1.27
N PRO A 37 9.30 5.30 0.29
CA PRO A 37 9.27 6.75 0.50
C PRO A 37 7.87 7.24 0.88
N ARG A 38 7.80 8.31 1.67
CA ARG A 38 6.51 8.98 1.95
C ARG A 38 5.85 9.41 0.63
N GLY A 39 4.53 9.24 0.58
CA GLY A 39 3.72 9.52 -0.61
C GLY A 39 3.54 8.33 -1.55
N VAL A 40 4.24 7.22 -1.32
CA VAL A 40 3.95 5.94 -1.99
C VAL A 40 2.98 5.15 -1.12
N ALA A 41 1.79 4.86 -1.65
CA ALA A 41 0.82 4.02 -0.97
C ALA A 41 1.36 2.58 -0.85
N ASN A 42 1.15 1.97 0.32
CA ASN A 42 1.63 0.65 0.66
C ASN A 42 0.45 -0.25 1.02
N GLY A 43 0.37 -1.40 0.37
CA GLY A 43 -0.56 -2.47 0.71
C GLY A 43 0.11 -3.83 0.58
N PHE A 44 -0.49 -4.85 1.18
CA PHE A 44 -0.03 -6.23 1.02
C PHE A 44 -1.19 -7.21 1.11
N GLN A 45 -1.01 -8.36 0.48
CA GLN A 45 -1.88 -9.52 0.65
C GLN A 45 -1.08 -10.66 1.26
N VAL A 46 -1.62 -11.29 2.30
CA VAL A 46 -1.00 -12.47 2.92
C VAL A 46 -1.17 -13.68 2.01
N LEU A 47 -0.07 -14.41 1.75
CA LEU A 47 -0.04 -15.60 0.88
C LEU A 47 0.16 -16.91 1.66
N SER A 48 0.57 -16.82 2.92
CA SER A 48 0.74 -17.95 3.84
C SER A 48 -0.39 -18.00 4.87
N ASP A 49 -0.58 -19.12 5.57
CA ASP A 49 -1.62 -19.24 6.60
C ASP A 49 -1.52 -18.15 7.69
N LYS A 50 -0.29 -17.75 8.01
CA LYS A 50 0.04 -16.68 8.97
C LYS A 50 1.28 -15.93 8.50
N VAL A 51 1.39 -14.67 8.90
CA VAL A 51 2.59 -13.83 8.71
C VAL A 51 2.71 -12.82 9.85
N ALA A 52 3.94 -12.54 10.26
CA ALA A 52 4.25 -11.39 11.11
C ALA A 52 4.83 -10.27 10.22
N TYR A 53 4.02 -9.26 9.94
CA TYR A 53 4.46 -8.10 9.17
C TYR A 53 5.00 -7.01 10.10
N SER A 54 6.33 -6.79 10.08
CA SER A 54 7.00 -5.78 10.90
C SER A 54 7.55 -4.64 10.04
N TYR A 55 7.35 -3.40 10.48
CA TYR A 55 7.81 -2.21 9.77
C TYR A 55 8.27 -1.13 10.76
N LEU A 56 9.25 -0.34 10.34
CA LEU A 56 9.73 0.83 11.06
C LEU A 56 9.25 2.09 10.35
N VAL A 57 8.75 3.05 11.12
CA VAL A 57 8.36 4.38 10.64
C VAL A 57 9.22 5.44 11.31
N ASN A 58 9.37 6.59 10.65
CA ASN A 58 10.19 7.71 11.12
C ASN A 58 9.36 8.91 11.62
N ASP A 59 8.05 8.80 11.66
CA ASP A 59 7.15 9.81 12.22
C ASP A 59 6.02 9.15 13.02
N TYR A 60 5.45 9.90 13.96
CA TYR A 60 4.40 9.41 14.85
C TYR A 60 3.03 9.72 14.27
N TRP A 61 2.05 8.89 14.61
CA TRP A 61 0.66 9.19 14.28
C TRP A 61 0.22 10.47 15.00
N ALA A 62 -0.37 11.40 14.25
CA ALA A 62 -1.03 12.59 14.80
C ALA A 62 -2.32 12.87 14.01
N LEU A 63 -3.38 13.27 14.72
CA LEU A 63 -4.69 13.51 14.11
C LEU A 63 -4.63 14.65 13.06
N GLU A 64 -3.78 15.65 13.29
CA GLU A 64 -3.51 16.75 12.35
C GLU A 64 -2.85 16.33 11.03
N LEU A 65 -2.21 15.15 10.99
CA LEU A 65 -1.59 14.62 9.78
C LEU A 65 -2.60 13.90 8.89
N LYS A 66 -3.82 13.64 9.39
CA LYS A 66 -4.87 12.94 8.64
C LYS A 66 -5.17 13.56 7.26
N PRO A 67 -5.25 14.89 7.10
CA PRO A 67 -5.45 15.54 5.80
C PRO A 67 -4.29 15.36 4.81
N LYS A 68 -3.09 14.99 5.27
CA LYS A 68 -1.91 14.76 4.42
C LYS A 68 -1.83 13.33 3.89
N TYR A 69 -2.69 12.42 4.37
CA TYR A 69 -2.73 11.05 3.85
C TYR A 69 -3.53 11.01 2.55
N ALA A 70 -2.94 10.39 1.53
CA ALA A 70 -3.66 9.93 0.36
C ALA A 70 -3.90 8.42 0.49
N PHE A 71 -5.05 7.98 -0.02
CA PHE A 71 -5.46 6.58 -0.04
C PHE A 71 -5.94 6.26 -1.45
N VAL A 72 -5.71 5.04 -1.91
CA VAL A 72 -6.24 4.55 -3.19
C VAL A 72 -6.85 3.16 -2.97
N ASN A 73 -7.94 2.88 -3.68
CA ASN A 73 -8.65 1.62 -3.54
C ASN A 73 -7.82 0.44 -4.08
N TYR A 74 -7.69 -0.61 -3.28
CA TYR A 74 -6.95 -1.83 -3.64
C TYR A 74 -7.51 -2.53 -4.88
N ALA A 75 -8.81 -2.40 -5.13
CA ALA A 75 -9.53 -3.07 -6.22
C ALA A 75 -9.77 -2.15 -7.43
N ASP A 76 -9.10 -0.99 -7.52
CA ASP A 76 -9.17 -0.15 -8.70
C ASP A 76 -8.62 -0.89 -9.93
N PRO A 77 -9.46 -1.19 -10.95
CA PRO A 77 -9.03 -1.98 -12.11
C PRO A 77 -7.99 -1.27 -12.97
N THR A 78 -7.85 0.06 -12.84
CA THR A 78 -6.88 0.87 -13.60
C THR A 78 -5.45 0.74 -13.09
N LEU A 79 -5.26 0.30 -11.83
CA LEU A 79 -3.94 0.11 -11.24
C LEU A 79 -3.18 -1.09 -11.84
N GLY A 80 -3.88 -2.03 -12.47
CA GLY A 80 -3.26 -3.23 -13.04
C GLY A 80 -2.63 -4.18 -12.01
N ILE A 81 -2.79 -3.91 -10.70
CA ILE A 81 -2.35 -4.76 -9.60
C ILE A 81 -3.05 -6.12 -9.72
N LYS A 82 -2.26 -7.19 -9.63
CA LYS A 82 -2.77 -8.56 -9.63
C LYS A 82 -2.70 -9.12 -8.22
N TRP A 83 -3.84 -9.16 -7.56
CA TRP A 83 -4.02 -9.85 -6.28
C TRP A 83 -4.36 -11.32 -6.53
N GLU A 84 -3.97 -12.20 -5.61
CA GLU A 84 -4.40 -13.59 -5.61
C GLU A 84 -5.81 -13.69 -5.03
N ASN A 85 -6.75 -14.37 -5.70
CA ASN A 85 -8.10 -14.63 -5.18
C ASN A 85 -8.83 -13.41 -4.58
N LEU A 86 -8.87 -12.29 -5.31
CA LEU A 86 -9.48 -11.03 -4.85
C LEU A 86 -10.91 -11.20 -4.30
N GLU A 87 -11.71 -12.09 -4.89
CA GLU A 87 -13.09 -12.37 -4.47
C GLU A 87 -13.20 -12.93 -3.04
N ALA A 88 -12.16 -13.63 -2.56
CA ALA A 88 -12.08 -14.21 -1.23
C ALA A 88 -11.26 -13.35 -0.26
N ALA A 89 -10.80 -12.16 -0.69
CA ALA A 89 -9.97 -11.30 0.15
C ALA A 89 -10.76 -10.79 1.36
N GLU A 90 -10.17 -10.95 2.54
CA GLU A 90 -10.66 -10.30 3.75
C GLU A 90 -10.12 -8.87 3.80
N VAL A 91 -11.02 -7.90 3.64
CA VAL A 91 -10.67 -6.48 3.52
C VAL A 91 -11.53 -5.65 4.47
N SER A 92 -10.91 -4.67 5.12
CA SER A 92 -11.60 -3.77 6.04
C SER A 92 -12.66 -2.93 5.32
N GLU A 93 -13.67 -2.46 6.06
CA GLU A 93 -14.68 -1.57 5.48
C GLU A 93 -14.07 -0.23 5.06
N ALA A 94 -13.03 0.25 5.74
CA ALA A 94 -12.34 1.47 5.36
C ALA A 94 -11.67 1.32 3.97
N ASP A 95 -10.89 0.27 3.77
CA ASP A 95 -10.15 0.05 2.51
C ASP A 95 -11.08 -0.20 1.32
N LYS A 96 -12.23 -0.85 1.55
CA LYS A 96 -13.28 -1.01 0.51
C LYS A 96 -13.83 0.32 0.03
N ASN A 97 -13.86 1.34 0.89
CA ASN A 97 -14.43 2.66 0.62
C ASN A 97 -13.35 3.71 0.27
N HIS A 98 -12.10 3.32 0.08
CA HIS A 98 -11.07 4.23 -0.44
C HIS A 98 -11.41 4.69 -1.86
N PRO A 99 -10.99 5.91 -2.27
CA PRO A 99 -11.27 6.43 -3.60
C PRO A 99 -10.52 5.67 -4.68
N LEU A 100 -11.06 5.64 -5.90
CA LEU A 100 -10.34 5.19 -7.09
C LEU A 100 -9.23 6.19 -7.43
N LEU A 101 -8.19 5.75 -8.14
CA LEU A 101 -7.00 6.54 -8.47
C LEU A 101 -7.37 7.88 -9.14
N LYS A 102 -8.38 7.88 -10.02
CA LYS A 102 -8.87 9.09 -10.70
C LYS A 102 -9.41 10.17 -9.75
N ASP A 103 -9.83 9.79 -8.55
CA ASP A 103 -10.42 10.66 -7.53
C ASP A 103 -9.40 11.00 -6.43
N VAL A 104 -8.16 10.49 -6.52
CA VAL A 104 -7.07 10.80 -5.61
C VAL A 104 -6.41 12.11 -6.05
N LYS A 105 -6.31 13.07 -5.11
CA LYS A 105 -5.46 14.25 -5.30
C LYS A 105 -3.98 13.83 -5.15
N PRO A 106 -3.13 14.03 -6.17
CA PRO A 106 -1.70 13.78 -6.03
C PRO A 106 -1.08 14.61 -4.90
N LEU A 107 -0.16 14.00 -4.15
CA LEU A 107 0.53 14.63 -3.03
C LEU A 107 1.64 15.55 -3.56
N SER A 108 1.58 16.83 -3.24
CA SER A 108 2.62 17.79 -3.61
C SER A 108 3.85 17.65 -2.69
N LYS A 109 4.94 18.36 -3.00
CA LYS A 109 6.15 18.34 -2.16
C LYS A 109 5.90 18.86 -0.74
N GLU A 110 4.94 19.76 -0.58
CA GLU A 110 4.55 20.36 0.71
C GLU A 110 3.68 19.42 1.55
N ASP A 111 3.01 18.45 0.91
CA ASP A 111 2.21 17.42 1.57
C ASP A 111 3.08 16.28 2.16
N LEU A 112 4.30 16.10 1.65
CA LEU A 112 5.29 15.09 2.06
C LEU A 112 6.17 15.55 3.22
#